data_AF-A0A0V1M337-F1
#
_entry.id   AF-A0A0V1M337-F1
#
_cell.length_a   1.000
_cell.length_b   1.000
_cell.length_c   1.000
_cell.angle_alpha   90.00
_cell.angle_beta   90.00
_cell.angle_gamma   90.00
#
_symmetry.space_group_name_H-M   'P 1'
#
loop_
_entity.id
_entity.type
_entity.pdbx_description
1 polymer ?
#
loop_
_entity_poly.entity_id
_entity_poly.type
_entity_poly.pdbx_seq_one_letter_code
_entity_poly.pdbx_strand_id
1 'polypeptide(L)'
;MAKKAQSYTIGEEIIIPAIKEVIETVMKKDSEPVLKCIPLTAKTVQRRIDEMASDVEKTLMSELQHCKFSIQLDESAFGCSNILMAYVMYYCQSLILSQPVLHICNTGFLSALCSKLQGKLNQFFMIV
;
A
#
# COMPACT_ATOMS: atom_id res chain seq x y z
N MET A 1 15.57 -20.02 5.03
CA MET A 1 16.42 -19.13 4.21
C MET A 1 15.49 -18.13 3.52
N ALA A 2 15.62 -16.84 3.85
CA ALA A 2 14.72 -15.81 3.35
C ALA A 2 14.91 -15.64 1.83
N LYS A 3 13.89 -15.98 1.03
CA LYS A 3 13.85 -15.60 -0.39
C LYS A 3 13.75 -14.09 -0.44
N LYS A 4 14.84 -13.47 -0.92
CA LYS A 4 14.97 -12.04 -1.21
C LYS A 4 13.71 -11.59 -1.97
N ALA A 5 13.02 -10.57 -1.48
CA ALA A 5 11.92 -9.92 -2.18
C ALA A 5 12.46 -9.27 -3.47
N GLN A 6 12.39 -10.01 -4.59
CA GLN A 6 12.96 -9.64 -5.90
C GLN A 6 12.01 -8.79 -6.77
N SER A 7 10.85 -8.38 -6.25
CA SER A 7 9.86 -7.65 -7.05
C SER A 7 10.36 -6.28 -7.50
N TYR A 8 11.21 -5.61 -6.71
CA TYR A 8 11.71 -4.28 -7.06
C TYR A 8 12.79 -4.30 -8.14
N THR A 9 13.58 -5.38 -8.21
CA THR A 9 14.66 -5.53 -9.19
C THR A 9 14.16 -5.98 -10.56
N ILE A 10 13.01 -6.64 -10.65
CA ILE A 10 12.49 -7.09 -11.96
C ILE A 10 12.12 -5.90 -12.87
N GLY A 11 11.66 -4.80 -12.26
CA GLY A 11 11.38 -3.56 -12.98
C GLY A 11 12.67 -2.93 -13.52
N GLU A 12 13.75 -2.92 -12.75
CA GLU A 12 15.06 -2.48 -13.22
C GLU A 12 15.59 -3.40 -14.33
N GLU A 13 15.47 -4.71 -14.19
CA GLU A 13 15.95 -5.71 -15.17
C GLU A 13 15.19 -5.66 -16.50
N ILE A 14 13.93 -5.22 -16.53
CA ILE A 14 13.11 -5.19 -17.75
C ILE A 14 13.00 -3.77 -18.33
N ILE A 15 12.74 -2.78 -17.49
CA ILE A 15 12.45 -1.41 -17.93
C ILE A 15 13.74 -0.70 -18.37
N ILE A 16 14.87 -0.90 -17.66
CA ILE A 16 16.13 -0.24 -18.03
C ILE A 16 16.63 -0.70 -19.40
N PRO A 17 16.72 -2.00 -19.72
CA PRO A 17 17.16 -2.44 -21.04
C PRO A 17 16.22 -2.00 -22.17
N ALA A 18 14.90 -2.03 -21.95
CA ALA A 18 13.94 -1.60 -22.97
C ALA A 18 14.05 -0.10 -23.28
N ILE A 19 14.15 0.76 -22.26
CA ILE A 19 14.34 2.20 -22.44
C ILE A 19 15.69 2.49 -23.10
N LYS A 20 16.74 1.79 -22.67
CA LYS A 20 18.08 1.89 -23.25
C LYS A 20 18.05 1.56 -24.74
N GLU A 21 17.45 0.43 -25.11
CA GLU A 21 17.35 -0.02 -26.49
C GLU A 21 16.61 1.01 -27.35
N VAL A 22 15.46 1.52 -26.91
CA VAL A 22 14.70 2.52 -27.67
C VAL A 22 15.52 3.81 -27.88
N ILE A 23 16.19 4.32 -26.83
CA ILE A 23 16.94 5.58 -26.94
C ILE A 23 18.17 5.40 -27.83
N GLU A 24 18.90 4.29 -27.68
CA GLU A 24 20.15 4.07 -28.42
C GLU A 24 19.91 3.62 -29.86
N THR A 25 18.89 2.82 -30.13
CA THR A 25 18.63 2.28 -31.48
C THR A 25 17.72 3.19 -32.31
N VAL A 26 16.62 3.67 -31.74
CA VAL A 26 15.61 4.48 -32.46
C VAL A 26 16.01 5.94 -32.45
N MET A 27 16.32 6.49 -31.27
CA MET A 27 16.66 7.91 -31.15
C MET A 27 18.12 8.21 -31.44
N LYS A 28 18.99 7.19 -31.46
CA LYS A 28 20.45 7.30 -31.68
C LYS A 28 21.10 8.33 -30.74
N LYS A 29 20.66 8.34 -29.47
CA LYS A 29 21.14 9.25 -28.42
C LYS A 29 21.74 8.46 -27.26
N ASP A 30 22.50 9.15 -26.41
CA ASP A 30 22.95 8.60 -25.14
C ASP A 30 21.76 8.42 -24.18
N SER A 31 21.61 7.22 -23.66
CA SER A 31 20.53 6.82 -22.75
C SER A 31 20.81 7.18 -21.30
N GLU A 32 22.09 7.35 -20.91
CA GLU A 32 22.50 7.58 -19.52
C GLU A 32 21.82 8.78 -18.84
N PRO A 33 21.67 9.96 -19.48
CA PRO A 33 20.99 11.09 -18.86
C PRO A 33 19.53 10.77 -18.50
N VAL A 34 18.85 9.98 -19.33
CA VAL A 34 17.45 9.61 -19.10
C VAL A 34 17.35 8.53 -18.03
N LEU A 35 18.20 7.50 -18.11
CA LEU A 35 18.21 6.38 -17.15
C LEU A 35 18.51 6.87 -15.73
N LYS A 36 19.43 7.83 -15.55
CA LYS A 36 19.70 8.46 -14.25
C LYS A 36 18.52 9.23 -13.67
N CYS A 37 17.59 9.69 -14.50
CA CYS A 37 16.38 10.37 -14.05
C CYS A 37 15.28 9.42 -13.59
N ILE A 38 15.37 8.11 -13.88
CA ILE A 38 14.33 7.15 -13.48
C ILE A 38 14.65 6.60 -12.09
N PRO A 39 13.83 6.90 -11.07
CA PRO A 39 14.13 6.51 -9.71
C PRO A 39 13.67 5.08 -9.43
N LEU A 40 14.31 4.09 -10.06
CA LEU A 40 13.94 2.67 -9.92
C LEU A 40 14.64 1.96 -8.76
N THR A 41 15.64 2.60 -8.14
CA THR A 41 16.38 2.00 -7.02
C THR A 41 15.43 1.52 -5.93
N ALA A 42 15.73 0.36 -5.34
CA ALA A 42 14.92 -0.21 -4.26
C ALA A 42 14.61 0.80 -3.14
N LYS A 43 15.57 1.69 -2.81
CA LYS A 43 15.38 2.75 -1.83
C LYS A 43 14.31 3.78 -2.26
N THR A 44 14.28 4.15 -3.53
CA THR A 44 13.31 5.16 -4.01
C THR A 44 11.93 4.57 -4.21
N VAL A 45 11.85 3.32 -4.66
CA VAL A 45 10.58 2.59 -4.74
C VAL A 45 9.99 2.39 -3.34
N GLN A 46 10.81 1.96 -2.38
CA GLN A 46 10.37 1.85 -0.97
C GLN A 46 9.88 3.19 -0.44
N ARG A 47 10.63 4.28 -0.64
CA ARG A 47 10.19 5.63 -0.22
C ARG A 47 8.83 6.00 -0.81
N ARG A 48 8.61 5.75 -2.11
CA ARG A 48 7.31 6.03 -2.75
C ARG A 48 6.18 5.16 -2.20
N ILE A 49 6.46 3.89 -1.90
CA ILE A 49 5.50 2.99 -1.25
C ILE A 49 5.14 3.53 0.13
N ASP A 50 6.13 3.95 0.93
CA ASP A 50 5.91 4.49 2.28
C ASP A 50 5.12 5.81 2.24
N GLU A 51 5.44 6.69 1.27
CA GLU A 51 4.70 7.94 1.04
C GLU A 51 3.25 7.68 0.66
N MET A 52 3.01 6.79 -0.33
CA MET A 52 1.64 6.41 -0.72
C MET A 52 0.88 5.73 0.43
N ALA A 53 1.54 4.87 1.20
CA ALA A 53 0.95 4.23 2.36
C ALA A 53 0.55 5.26 3.42
N SER A 54 1.42 6.26 3.67
CA SER A 54 1.14 7.36 4.59
C SER A 54 -0.03 8.22 4.13
N ASP A 55 -0.12 8.51 2.83
CA ASP A 55 -1.20 9.33 2.27
C ASP A 55 -2.54 8.60 2.31
N VAL A 56 -2.56 7.30 2.00
CA VAL A 56 -3.74 6.44 2.19
C VAL A 56 -4.15 6.38 3.65
N GLU A 57 -3.20 6.20 4.58
CA GLU A 57 -3.47 6.19 6.02
C GLU A 57 -4.09 7.50 6.51
N LYS A 58 -3.54 8.65 6.12
CA LYS A 58 -4.09 9.97 6.49
C LYS A 58 -5.49 10.18 5.92
N THR A 59 -5.70 9.80 4.67
CA THR A 59 -7.00 9.92 4.01
C THR A 59 -8.04 9.07 4.73
N LEU A 60 -7.74 7.78 4.95
CA LEU A 60 -8.62 6.87 5.66
C LEU A 60 -8.94 7.37 7.07
N MET A 61 -7.93 7.83 7.82
CA MET A 61 -8.12 8.41 9.15
C MET A 61 -9.06 9.61 9.13
N SER A 62 -8.91 10.50 8.16
CA SER A 62 -9.79 11.67 7.98
C SER A 62 -11.23 11.27 7.71
N GLU A 63 -11.46 10.25 6.88
CA GLU A 63 -12.81 9.76 6.57
C GLU A 63 -13.45 9.06 7.79
N LEU A 64 -12.72 8.18 8.47
CA LEU A 64 -13.24 7.44 9.63
C LEU A 64 -13.56 8.35 10.83
N GLN A 65 -12.94 9.54 10.89
CA GLN A 65 -13.31 10.57 11.87
C GLN A 65 -14.72 11.12 11.65
N HIS A 66 -15.29 11.00 10.46
CA HIS A 66 -16.60 11.59 10.12
C HIS A 66 -17.65 10.53 9.76
N CYS A 67 -17.22 9.30 9.46
CA CYS A 67 -18.11 8.21 9.08
C CYS A 67 -18.34 7.18 10.20
N LYS A 68 -19.45 6.43 10.08
CA LYS A 68 -19.61 5.17 10.80
C LYS A 68 -18.81 4.09 10.06
N PHE A 69 -18.18 3.21 10.82
CA PHE A 69 -17.37 2.13 10.29
C PHE A 69 -17.48 0.88 11.17
N SER A 70 -17.12 -0.27 10.62
CA SER A 70 -16.89 -1.51 11.34
C SER A 70 -15.49 -2.05 11.07
N ILE A 71 -14.98 -2.86 11.99
CA ILE A 71 -13.67 -3.50 11.87
C ILE A 71 -13.85 -4.99 12.10
N GLN A 72 -13.39 -5.81 11.17
CA GLN A 72 -13.29 -7.26 11.34
C GLN A 72 -11.82 -7.67 11.44
N LEU A 73 -11.51 -8.54 12.39
CA LEU A 73 -10.18 -9.14 12.54
C LEU A 73 -10.24 -10.58 12.05
N ASP A 74 -9.23 -11.01 11.31
CA ASP A 74 -9.09 -12.38 10.81
C ASP A 74 -7.66 -12.88 11.04
N GLU A 75 -7.54 -14.07 11.62
CA GLU A 75 -6.25 -14.73 11.80
C GLU A 75 -6.00 -15.66 10.60
N SER A 76 -5.17 -15.20 9.68
CA SER A 76 -4.81 -15.94 8.49
C SER A 76 -3.46 -16.65 8.70
N ALA A 77 -3.41 -17.96 8.45
CA ALA A 77 -2.16 -18.71 8.46
C ALA A 77 -1.38 -18.48 7.15
N PHE A 78 -0.17 -17.93 7.23
CA PHE A 78 0.72 -17.77 6.08
C PHE A 78 2.09 -18.41 6.37
N GLY A 79 2.32 -19.58 5.76
CA GLY A 79 3.54 -20.35 6.01
C GLY A 79 3.59 -20.90 7.43
N CYS A 80 4.66 -20.60 8.18
CA CYS A 80 4.83 -21.02 9.59
C CYS A 80 4.43 -19.93 10.60
N SER A 81 3.76 -18.87 10.15
CA SER A 81 3.37 -17.72 10.97
C SER A 81 1.90 -17.40 10.80
N ASN A 82 1.25 -17.01 11.90
CA ASN A 82 -0.10 -16.46 11.87
C ASN A 82 -0.01 -14.95 11.62
N ILE A 83 -0.83 -14.45 10.70
CA ILE A 83 -0.94 -13.03 10.38
C ILE A 83 -2.34 -12.59 10.82
N LEU A 84 -2.38 -11.57 11.67
CA LEU A 84 -3.63 -10.90 12.01
C LEU A 84 -3.92 -9.80 10.99
N MET A 85 -5.03 -9.95 10.28
CA MET A 85 -5.50 -9.02 9.27
C MET A 85 -6.68 -8.23 9.84
N ALA A 86 -6.73 -6.93 9.57
CA ALA A 86 -7.91 -6.12 9.83
C ALA A 86 -8.58 -5.67 8.54
N TYR A 87 -9.90 -5.69 8.57
CA TYR A 87 -10.78 -5.24 7.51
C TYR A 87 -11.60 -4.09 8.04
N VAL A 88 -11.34 -2.87 7.55
CA VAL A 88 -12.14 -1.69 7.90
C VAL A 88 -13.17 -1.45 6.82
N MET A 89 -14.45 -1.42 7.20
CA MET A 89 -15.58 -1.14 6.31
C MET A 89 -16.24 0.18 6.69
N TYR A 90 -16.36 1.12 5.75
CA TYR A 90 -17.00 2.42 5.98
C TYR A 90 -17.72 2.91 4.72
N TYR A 91 -18.67 3.83 4.91
CA TYR A 91 -19.37 4.50 3.83
C TYR A 91 -18.69 5.83 3.52
N CYS A 92 -18.18 5.97 2.31
CA CYS A 92 -17.55 7.20 1.84
C CYS A 92 -18.58 8.03 1.06
N GLN A 93 -18.74 9.31 1.42
CA GLN A 93 -19.72 10.20 0.75
C GLN A 93 -19.15 10.84 -0.53
N SER A 94 -17.82 10.83 -0.72
CA SER A 94 -17.12 11.44 -1.85
C SER A 94 -16.94 10.49 -3.04
N LEU A 95 -17.13 9.17 -2.86
CA LEU A 95 -17.26 8.23 -3.97
C LEU A 95 -18.69 8.33 -4.51
N ILE A 96 -18.82 8.56 -5.81
CA ILE A 96 -20.10 8.61 -6.57
C ILE A 96 -20.96 7.34 -6.36
N LEU A 97 -20.39 6.30 -5.77
CA LEU A 97 -21.03 5.06 -5.38
C LEU A 97 -20.95 4.96 -3.86
N SER A 98 -22.08 5.01 -3.16
CA SER A 98 -22.21 4.74 -1.72
C SER A 98 -21.90 3.27 -1.42
N GLN A 99 -20.67 2.82 -1.69
CA GLN A 99 -20.23 1.45 -1.53
C GLN A 99 -19.33 1.31 -0.29
N PRO A 100 -19.41 0.18 0.42
CA PRO A 100 -18.50 -0.13 1.50
C PRO A 100 -17.07 -0.27 0.95
N VAL A 101 -16.15 0.55 1.44
CA VAL A 101 -14.73 0.44 1.10
C VAL A 101 -14.08 -0.52 2.10
N LEU A 102 -13.36 -1.54 1.60
CA LEU A 102 -12.61 -2.50 2.41
C LEU A 102 -11.12 -2.14 2.41
N HIS A 103 -10.58 -1.74 3.56
CA HIS A 103 -9.12 -1.59 3.72
C HIS A 103 -8.55 -2.75 4.53
N ILE A 104 -7.52 -3.38 3.95
CA ILE A 104 -6.73 -4.41 4.61
C ILE A 104 -5.60 -3.74 5.37
N CYS A 105 -5.58 -3.91 6.68
CA CYS A 105 -4.62 -3.28 7.57
C CYS A 105 -3.71 -4.33 8.21
N ASN A 106 -2.42 -3.99 8.34
CA ASN A 106 -1.50 -4.76 9.16
C ASN A 106 -1.70 -4.43 10.66
N THR A 107 -1.02 -5.19 11.52
CA THR A 107 -1.03 -5.00 12.97
C THR A 107 -0.54 -3.61 13.42
N GLY A 108 0.39 -2.99 12.70
CA GLY A 108 0.87 -1.64 12.99
C GLY A 108 -0.21 -0.57 12.80
N PHE A 109 -0.91 -0.61 11.66
CA PHE A 109 -2.01 0.30 11.35
C PHE A 109 -3.18 0.14 12.34
N LEU A 110 -3.49 -1.09 12.74
CA LEU A 110 -4.50 -1.36 13.78
C LEU A 110 -4.21 -0.63 15.09
N SER A 111 -2.94 -0.65 15.54
CA SER A 111 -2.55 0.06 16.78
C SER A 111 -2.72 1.58 16.65
N ALA A 112 -2.39 2.15 15.49
CA ALA A 112 -2.57 3.57 15.20
C ALA A 112 -4.06 3.94 15.13
N LEU A 113 -4.87 3.10 14.48
CA LEU A 113 -6.31 3.24 14.36
C LEU A 113 -7.00 3.21 15.73
N CYS A 114 -6.68 2.21 16.55
CA CYS A 114 -7.16 2.10 17.91
C CYS A 114 -6.79 3.33 18.74
N SER A 115 -5.56 3.83 18.63
CA SER A 115 -5.09 5.01 19.37
C SER A 115 -5.78 6.30 18.91
N LYS A 116 -6.06 6.47 17.61
CA LYS A 116 -6.67 7.69 17.05
C LYS A 116 -8.19 7.71 17.18
N LEU A 117 -8.85 6.55 17.23
CA LEU A 117 -10.30 6.41 17.22
C LEU A 117 -10.88 5.88 18.55
N GLN A 118 -10.14 5.97 19.67
CA GLN A 118 -10.52 5.45 21.00
C GLN A 118 -11.96 5.81 21.45
N GLY A 119 -12.58 6.87 20.92
CA GLY A 119 -13.95 7.27 21.24
C GLY A 119 -15.05 6.83 20.26
N LYS A 120 -14.72 6.23 19.11
CA LYS A 120 -15.67 5.86 18.04
C LYS A 120 -15.74 4.36 17.76
N LEU A 121 -14.94 3.56 18.45
CA LEU A 121 -14.89 2.10 18.33
C LEU A 121 -16.12 1.45 18.99
N ASN A 122 -17.34 1.84 18.61
CA ASN A 122 -18.55 1.28 19.16
C ASN A 122 -19.21 0.30 18.19
N GLN A 123 -19.27 -0.96 18.65
CA GLN A 123 -19.97 -2.14 18.11
C GLN A 123 -19.69 -2.48 16.66
N PHE A 124 -18.82 -3.47 16.44
CA PHE A 124 -19.17 -4.75 15.81
C PHE A 124 -17.89 -5.58 15.73
N PHE A 125 -17.51 -6.20 16.85
CA PHE A 125 -16.63 -7.36 16.82
C PHE A 125 -17.46 -8.53 16.29
N MET A 126 -17.37 -8.82 14.99
CA MET A 126 -17.72 -10.15 14.51
C MET A 126 -16.42 -10.94 14.43
N ILE A 127 -16.12 -11.64 15.53
CA ILE A 127 -15.20 -12.77 15.50
C ILE A 127 -15.89 -13.82 14.64
N VAL A 128 -15.28 -14.19 13.51
CA VAL A 128 -15.64 -15.43 12.81
C VAL A 128 -14.76 -16.53 13.37
#